data_AF-A0A1F2VE40-F1
#
_entry.id   AF-A0A1F2VE40-F1
#
_cell.length_a   1.000
_cell.length_b   1.000
_cell.length_c   1.000
_cell.angle_alpha   90.00
_cell.angle_beta   90.00
_cell.angle_gamma   90.00
#
_symmetry.space_group_name_H-M   'P 1'
#
loop_
_entity.id
_entity.type
_entity.pdbx_description
1 polymer ?
#
loop_
_entity_poly.entity_id
_entity_poly.type
_entity_poly.pdbx_seq_one_letter_code
_entity_poly.pdbx_strand_id
1 'polypeptide(L)'
;MKARIEAATDVAMIGAWDAQRNATPFSAAELASHLEALERDAVEGHLFLIHTGGDIGGAIDVYVEEAAPAAVRDRFTAIAGPILIALPSGTLMVGGVEDYRTGRAGTAAAGGTIEVPTGDYTLRCSVAADPEREPASESALRTIVSPADIKYYDRITRQGCLGGVLTLLLFPLLAFAFGWPAALVITAVTFLAFFPLLAAGLKRNARYQRLHAIVPVFRLQHADPLFVIELHRVESRAGLTGGSVSSQKTPTSERSRRRLPARRRLPHSAAASA
;
A
#
# COMPACT_ATOMS: atom_id res chain seq x y z
N MET A 1 19.90 -10.71 -1.27
CA MET A 1 19.45 -10.04 -2.51
C MET A 1 18.38 -9.01 -2.16
N LYS A 2 18.50 -7.78 -2.67
CA LYS A 2 17.47 -6.75 -2.55
C LYS A 2 16.68 -6.62 -3.85
N ALA A 3 15.36 -6.56 -3.73
CA ALA A 3 14.46 -6.16 -4.80
C ALA A 3 13.52 -5.05 -4.31
N ARG A 4 13.06 -4.22 -5.25
CA ARG A 4 12.05 -3.18 -5.01
C ARG A 4 10.85 -3.43 -5.91
N ILE A 5 9.68 -3.55 -5.29
CA ILE A 5 8.41 -3.83 -5.94
C ILE A 5 7.49 -2.61 -5.77
N GLU A 6 6.67 -2.30 -6.77
CA GLU A 6 5.49 -1.46 -6.58
C GLU A 6 4.32 -2.34 -6.13
N ALA A 7 3.57 -1.88 -5.12
CA ALA A 7 2.33 -2.53 -4.72
C ALA A 7 1.29 -1.46 -4.42
N ALA A 8 0.05 -1.73 -4.79
CA ALA A 8 -1.11 -0.91 -4.46
C ALA A 8 -2.28 -1.82 -4.11
N THR A 9 -3.21 -1.31 -3.31
CA THR A 9 -4.46 -2.01 -2.98
C THR A 9 -5.64 -1.05 -2.98
N ASP A 10 -6.79 -1.53 -3.46
CA ASP A 10 -8.10 -0.87 -3.38
C ASP A 10 -9.02 -1.45 -2.29
N VAL A 11 -8.54 -2.46 -1.54
CA VAL A 11 -9.27 -3.11 -0.44
C VAL A 11 -8.52 -3.04 0.89
N ALA A 12 -7.62 -2.06 1.04
CA ALA A 12 -6.88 -1.79 2.27
C ALA A 12 -6.05 -2.98 2.80
N MET A 13 -5.60 -3.87 1.92
CA MET A 13 -4.81 -5.04 2.26
C MET A 13 -3.73 -5.33 1.21
N ILE A 14 -2.48 -5.41 1.66
CA ILE A 14 -1.35 -5.87 0.83
C ILE A 14 -1.00 -7.30 1.23
N GLY A 15 -0.76 -8.15 0.23
CA GLY A 15 -0.33 -9.52 0.43
C GLY A 15 1.11 -9.76 -0.05
N ALA A 16 1.75 -10.77 0.52
CA ALA A 16 2.92 -11.44 -0.07
C ALA A 16 2.67 -12.95 -0.14
N TRP A 17 2.86 -13.55 -1.31
CA TRP A 17 2.53 -14.97 -1.55
C TRP A 17 3.37 -15.60 -2.65
N ASP A 18 3.29 -16.92 -2.79
CA ASP A 18 3.89 -17.63 -3.93
C ASP A 18 3.04 -17.42 -5.21
N ALA A 19 3.64 -16.92 -6.29
CA ALA A 19 2.92 -16.56 -7.51
C ALA A 19 2.09 -17.72 -8.11
N GLN A 20 2.49 -18.98 -7.92
CA GLN A 20 1.72 -20.13 -8.42
C GLN A 20 0.38 -20.31 -7.71
N ARG A 21 0.16 -19.70 -6.54
CA ARG A 21 -1.15 -19.71 -5.88
C ARG A 21 -2.25 -19.12 -6.76
N ASN A 22 -1.91 -18.19 -7.65
CA ASN A 22 -2.87 -17.60 -8.59
C ASN A 22 -3.43 -18.62 -9.60
N ALA A 23 -2.77 -19.76 -9.79
CA ALA A 23 -3.25 -20.86 -10.64
C ALA A 23 -4.39 -21.67 -10.01
N THR A 24 -4.67 -21.47 -8.71
CA THR A 24 -5.77 -22.13 -7.99
C THR A 24 -6.76 -21.08 -7.51
N PRO A 25 -7.73 -20.65 -8.34
CA PRO A 25 -8.66 -19.61 -7.94
C PRO A 25 -9.51 -20.00 -6.72
N PHE A 26 -10.08 -19.01 -6.04
CA PHE A 26 -11.08 -19.28 -5.01
C PHE A 26 -12.33 -19.93 -5.62
N SER A 27 -12.87 -20.92 -4.91
CA SER A 27 -14.21 -21.46 -5.16
C SER A 27 -15.29 -20.41 -4.85
N ALA A 28 -16.51 -20.63 -5.35
CA ALA A 28 -17.64 -19.73 -5.07
C ALA A 28 -17.94 -19.60 -3.57
N ALA A 29 -17.77 -20.68 -2.79
CA ALA A 29 -17.95 -20.66 -1.35
C ALA A 29 -16.86 -19.85 -0.64
N GLU A 30 -15.59 -19.99 -1.06
CA GLU A 30 -14.49 -19.19 -0.51
C GLU A 30 -14.64 -17.71 -0.86
N LEU A 31 -15.13 -17.36 -2.05
CA LEU A 31 -15.43 -15.98 -2.42
C LEU A 31 -16.55 -15.37 -1.56
N ALA A 32 -17.54 -16.16 -1.15
CA ALA A 32 -18.60 -15.69 -0.24
C ALA A 32 -18.07 -15.34 1.16
N SER A 33 -17.02 -16.03 1.61
CA SER A 33 -16.31 -15.77 2.88
C SER A 33 -14.86 -15.33 2.62
N HIS A 34 -14.66 -14.40 1.70
CA HIS A 34 -13.32 -14.09 1.16
C HIS A 34 -12.28 -13.77 2.24
N LEU A 35 -12.62 -12.93 3.23
CA LEU A 35 -11.72 -12.58 4.32
C LEU A 35 -11.32 -13.79 5.18
N GLU A 36 -12.26 -14.71 5.46
CA GLU A 36 -11.97 -15.91 6.23
C GLU A 36 -11.04 -16.87 5.45
N ALA A 37 -11.22 -16.94 4.13
CA ALA A 37 -10.34 -17.72 3.25
C ALA A 37 -8.92 -17.12 3.20
N LEU A 38 -8.80 -15.80 3.10
CA LEU A 38 -7.52 -15.09 3.14
C LEU A 38 -6.79 -15.30 4.47
N GLU A 39 -7.48 -15.14 5.61
CA GLU A 39 -6.87 -15.35 6.93
C GLU A 39 -6.48 -16.82 7.17
N ARG A 40 -7.25 -17.78 6.64
CA ARG A 40 -6.88 -19.20 6.68
C ARG A 40 -5.58 -19.45 5.91
N ASP A 41 -5.53 -19.01 4.65
CA ASP A 41 -4.32 -19.13 3.82
C ASP A 41 -3.14 -18.39 4.50
N ALA A 42 -3.41 -17.29 5.21
CA ALA A 42 -2.40 -16.57 5.95
C ALA A 42 -1.83 -17.37 7.12
N VAL A 43 -2.69 -17.96 7.96
CA VAL A 43 -2.30 -18.82 9.10
C VAL A 43 -1.51 -20.05 8.62
N GLU A 44 -1.89 -20.62 7.48
CA GLU A 44 -1.20 -21.75 6.85
C GLU A 44 0.16 -21.38 6.23
N GLY A 45 0.51 -20.09 6.20
CA GLY A 45 1.76 -19.57 5.63
C GLY A 45 1.78 -19.59 4.09
N HIS A 46 0.60 -19.62 3.46
CA HIS A 46 0.46 -19.53 2.00
C HIS A 46 0.40 -18.08 1.51
N LEU A 47 0.00 -17.19 2.42
CA LEU A 47 -0.14 -15.77 2.23
C LEU A 47 0.41 -15.07 3.48
N PHE A 48 0.99 -13.89 3.32
CA PHE A 48 1.22 -12.98 4.41
C PHE A 48 0.40 -11.73 4.14
N LEU A 49 -0.39 -11.29 5.13
CA LEU A 49 -1.31 -10.16 4.97
C LEU A 49 -0.88 -8.96 5.80
N ILE A 50 -0.96 -7.79 5.19
CA ILE A 50 -0.78 -6.48 5.83
C ILE A 50 -2.10 -5.72 5.67
N HIS A 51 -2.83 -5.56 6.78
CA HIS A 51 -4.01 -4.71 6.87
C HIS A 51 -3.56 -3.25 6.98
N THR A 52 -3.72 -2.50 5.88
CA THR A 52 -3.27 -1.10 5.79
C THR A 52 -4.31 -0.13 6.35
N GLY A 53 -5.58 -0.56 6.37
CA GLY A 53 -6.71 0.19 6.90
C GLY A 53 -7.17 1.37 6.03
N GLY A 54 -6.64 1.46 4.81
CA GLY A 54 -7.10 2.33 3.73
C GLY A 54 -6.32 2.04 2.44
N ASP A 55 -6.81 2.58 1.33
CA ASP A 55 -6.16 2.49 0.03
C ASP A 55 -4.76 3.09 0.13
N ILE A 56 -3.76 2.31 -0.26
CA ILE A 56 -2.37 2.73 -0.23
C ILE A 56 -1.64 2.10 -1.40
N GLY A 57 -0.64 2.80 -1.92
CA GLY A 57 0.25 2.27 -2.94
C GLY A 57 1.61 2.94 -2.91
N GLY A 58 2.65 2.18 -3.23
CA GLY A 58 4.03 2.64 -3.22
C GLY A 58 5.06 1.52 -3.30
N ALA A 59 6.32 1.90 -3.11
CA ALA A 59 7.44 0.97 -3.15
C ALA A 59 7.45 0.04 -1.93
N ILE A 60 7.80 -1.22 -2.12
CA ILE A 60 8.11 -2.19 -1.06
C ILE A 60 9.52 -2.73 -1.34
N ASP A 61 10.39 -2.66 -0.35
CA ASP A 61 11.71 -3.27 -0.42
C ASP A 61 11.66 -4.68 0.14
N VAL A 62 12.16 -5.65 -0.61
CA VAL A 62 12.27 -7.06 -0.19
C VAL A 62 13.75 -7.44 -0.13
N TYR A 63 14.19 -7.89 1.03
CA TYR A 63 15.53 -8.43 1.27
C TYR A 63 15.43 -9.93 1.46
N VAL A 64 16.19 -10.70 0.68
CA VAL A 64 16.16 -12.16 0.64
C VAL A 64 17.51 -12.70 1.07
N GLU A 65 17.52 -13.56 2.09
CA GLU A 65 18.73 -14.12 2.73
C GLU A 65 19.71 -13.07 3.28
N GLU A 66 19.26 -11.83 3.46
CA GLU A 66 20.07 -10.76 4.03
C GLU A 66 19.18 -9.83 4.86
N ALA A 67 19.78 -9.24 5.90
CA ALA A 67 19.08 -8.23 6.69
C ALA A 67 19.08 -6.88 5.96
N ALA A 68 18.02 -6.11 6.16
CA ALA A 68 17.99 -4.73 5.68
C ALA A 68 19.17 -3.92 6.28
N PRO A 69 19.83 -3.03 5.51
CA PRO A 69 20.92 -2.20 6.04
C PRO A 69 20.49 -1.42 7.29
N ALA A 70 21.40 -1.18 8.23
CA ALA A 70 21.08 -0.46 9.48
C ALA A 70 20.40 0.90 9.22
N ALA A 71 20.91 1.67 8.25
CA ALA A 71 20.30 2.94 7.85
C ALA A 71 18.85 2.83 7.33
N VAL A 72 18.46 1.67 6.79
CA VAL A 72 17.06 1.38 6.46
C VAL A 72 16.32 0.98 7.73
N ARG A 73 16.81 -0.01 8.48
CA ARG A 73 16.14 -0.49 9.71
C ARG A 73 15.83 0.61 10.71
N ASP A 74 16.74 1.57 10.90
CA ASP A 74 16.58 2.68 11.84
C ASP A 74 15.42 3.64 11.48
N ARG A 75 14.95 3.59 10.23
CA ARG A 75 13.84 4.42 9.72
C ARG A 75 12.49 3.70 9.75
N PHE A 76 12.48 2.41 10.09
CA PHE A 76 11.31 1.54 10.01
C PHE A 76 11.03 0.91 11.37
N THR A 77 9.74 0.70 11.66
CA THR A 77 9.30 0.00 12.86
C THR A 77 8.81 -1.39 12.45
N ALA A 78 9.36 -2.43 13.07
CA ALA A 78 8.88 -3.79 12.85
C ALA A 78 7.41 -3.91 13.29
N ILE A 79 6.56 -4.36 12.37
CA ILE A 79 5.13 -4.63 12.61
C ILE A 79 4.83 -6.12 12.59
N ALA A 80 5.74 -6.92 12.06
CA ALA A 80 5.64 -8.37 11.98
C ALA A 80 7.01 -9.03 12.19
N GLY A 81 7.02 -10.19 12.83
CA GLY A 81 8.12 -11.14 12.70
C GLY A 81 8.41 -11.96 13.96
N PRO A 82 8.99 -13.17 13.79
CA PRO A 82 9.12 -13.95 12.56
C PRO A 82 7.83 -14.72 12.22
N ILE A 83 7.36 -14.63 10.96
CA ILE A 83 6.14 -15.32 10.46
C ILE A 83 6.53 -16.30 9.35
N LEU A 84 5.89 -17.48 9.27
CA LEU A 84 6.14 -18.44 8.21
C LEU A 84 5.52 -18.01 6.88
N ILE A 85 6.28 -18.11 5.79
CA ILE A 85 5.76 -18.07 4.41
C ILE A 85 6.40 -19.19 3.58
N ALA A 86 5.58 -19.90 2.82
CA ALA A 86 6.01 -21.00 1.95
C ALA A 86 6.04 -20.54 0.49
N LEU A 87 7.21 -20.66 -0.15
CA LEU A 87 7.46 -20.27 -1.55
C LEU A 87 7.95 -21.46 -2.38
N PRO A 88 7.10 -22.49 -2.61
CA PRO A 88 7.49 -23.71 -3.31
C PRO A 88 7.89 -23.49 -4.77
N SER A 89 7.37 -22.47 -5.45
CA SER A 89 7.73 -22.17 -6.84
C SER A 89 9.01 -21.35 -6.97
N GLY A 90 9.48 -20.75 -5.88
CA GLY A 90 10.59 -19.81 -5.90
C GLY A 90 10.23 -18.47 -6.54
N THR A 91 8.94 -18.13 -6.63
CA THR A 91 8.49 -16.83 -7.14
C THR A 91 7.63 -16.14 -6.08
N LEU A 92 8.19 -15.15 -5.42
CA LEU A 92 7.46 -14.28 -4.50
C LEU A 92 6.69 -13.23 -5.30
N MET A 93 5.41 -13.06 -5.00
CA MET A 93 4.60 -11.94 -5.47
C MET A 93 4.24 -11.05 -4.28
N VAL A 94 4.30 -9.73 -4.46
CA VAL A 94 3.80 -8.75 -3.50
C VAL A 94 2.88 -7.78 -4.23
N GLY A 95 1.68 -7.56 -3.69
CA GLY A 95 0.66 -6.75 -4.35
C GLY A 95 -0.59 -6.58 -3.49
N GLY A 96 -1.61 -5.94 -4.05
CA GLY A 96 -2.93 -5.89 -3.42
C GLY A 96 -3.52 -7.30 -3.30
N VAL A 97 -4.17 -7.58 -2.17
CA VAL A 97 -4.75 -8.91 -1.93
C VAL A 97 -5.88 -9.23 -2.92
N GLU A 98 -6.47 -8.22 -3.55
CA GLU A 98 -7.45 -8.36 -4.62
C GLU A 98 -6.90 -9.11 -5.85
N ASP A 99 -5.57 -9.23 -6.00
CA ASP A 99 -4.94 -10.03 -7.06
C ASP A 99 -4.72 -11.51 -6.67
N TYR A 100 -4.83 -11.85 -5.37
CA TYR A 100 -4.57 -13.19 -4.86
C TYR A 100 -5.65 -14.19 -5.29
N ARG A 101 -5.25 -15.29 -5.96
CA ARG A 101 -6.14 -16.39 -6.39
C ARG A 101 -7.34 -15.92 -7.24
N THR A 102 -7.18 -14.87 -8.04
CA THR A 102 -8.26 -14.41 -8.95
C THR A 102 -8.31 -15.14 -10.28
N GLY A 103 -7.31 -15.98 -10.60
CA GLY A 103 -7.25 -16.74 -11.86
C GLY A 103 -7.06 -15.88 -13.12
N ARG A 104 -7.11 -14.55 -12.99
CA ARG A 104 -6.61 -13.66 -14.01
C ARG A 104 -5.09 -13.77 -13.97
N ALA A 105 -4.46 -13.89 -15.13
CA ALA A 105 -3.14 -13.30 -15.30
C ALA A 105 -3.36 -11.81 -15.04
N GLY A 106 -3.35 -11.43 -13.76
CA GLY A 106 -3.88 -10.15 -13.32
C GLY A 106 -3.08 -9.04 -13.94
N THR A 107 -3.41 -7.83 -13.56
CA THR A 107 -2.56 -6.65 -13.62
C THR A 107 -1.25 -6.84 -12.82
N ALA A 108 -0.54 -7.96 -13.00
CA ALA A 108 0.85 -8.21 -12.66
C ALA A 108 1.81 -7.18 -13.28
N ALA A 109 1.31 -6.26 -14.11
CA ALA A 109 2.01 -5.05 -14.47
C ALA A 109 2.19 -4.07 -13.29
N ALA A 110 1.40 -4.19 -12.21
CA ALA A 110 1.51 -3.35 -11.02
C ALA A 110 2.13 -4.07 -9.82
N GLY A 111 1.86 -5.38 -9.62
CA GLY A 111 2.51 -6.19 -8.57
C GLY A 111 3.82 -6.81 -9.05
N GLY A 112 4.92 -6.51 -8.37
CA GLY A 112 6.23 -7.03 -8.73
C GLY A 112 6.44 -8.47 -8.24
N THR A 113 6.93 -9.33 -9.13
CA THR A 113 7.42 -10.66 -8.79
C THR A 113 8.93 -10.64 -8.56
N ILE A 114 9.40 -11.49 -7.66
CA ILE A 114 10.83 -11.69 -7.39
C ILE A 114 11.12 -13.18 -7.42
N GLU A 115 12.16 -13.56 -8.15
CA GLU A 115 12.71 -14.91 -8.09
C GLU A 115 13.52 -15.09 -6.80
N VAL A 116 13.22 -16.15 -6.06
CA VAL A 116 13.88 -16.55 -4.83
C VAL A 116 14.14 -18.06 -4.85
N PRO A 117 15.11 -18.58 -4.08
CA PRO A 117 15.26 -20.01 -3.92
C PRO A 117 13.95 -20.67 -3.44
N THR A 118 13.64 -21.87 -3.91
CA THR A 118 12.44 -22.58 -3.44
C THR A 118 12.56 -22.95 -1.96
N GLY A 119 11.46 -22.86 -1.22
CA GLY A 119 11.39 -23.36 0.16
C GLY A 119 10.57 -22.49 1.09
N ASP A 120 10.81 -22.69 2.38
CA ASP A 120 10.11 -22.00 3.45
C ASP A 120 10.98 -20.88 4.00
N TYR A 121 10.34 -19.78 4.37
CA TYR A 121 11.00 -18.57 4.86
C TYR A 121 10.34 -18.08 6.14
N THR A 122 11.15 -17.48 7.00
CA THR A 122 10.68 -16.53 8.00
C THR A 122 10.62 -15.14 7.38
N LEU A 123 9.48 -14.51 7.53
CA LEU A 123 9.17 -13.17 7.07
C LEU A 123 9.16 -12.24 8.27
N ARG A 124 9.87 -11.11 8.14
CA ARG A 124 9.72 -9.93 9.00
C ARG A 124 9.24 -8.77 8.14
N CYS A 125 8.32 -7.99 8.68
CA CYS A 125 7.78 -6.84 7.98
C CYS A 125 7.92 -5.61 8.87
N SER A 126 8.42 -4.52 8.29
CA SER A 126 8.57 -3.23 8.95
C SER A 126 7.90 -2.14 8.12
N VAL A 127 7.29 -1.16 8.79
CA VAL A 127 6.63 0.01 8.17
C VAL A 127 7.44 1.27 8.45
N ALA A 128 7.39 2.26 7.55
CA ALA A 128 8.06 3.54 7.76
C ALA A 128 7.61 4.18 9.10
N ALA A 129 8.58 4.62 9.92
CA ALA A 129 8.28 5.18 11.24
C ALA A 129 7.57 6.54 11.20
N ASP A 130 7.81 7.30 10.13
CA ASP A 130 7.25 8.62 9.86
C ASP A 130 6.75 8.69 8.40
N PRO A 131 5.44 8.54 8.18
CA PRO A 131 4.85 8.61 6.84
C PRO A 131 4.74 10.04 6.29
N GLU A 132 4.92 11.08 7.11
CA GLU A 132 4.77 12.49 6.71
C GLU A 132 6.08 13.13 6.24
N ARG A 133 7.21 12.41 6.38
CA ARG A 133 8.51 12.89 5.91
C ARG A 133 8.48 13.08 4.39
N GLU A 134 8.72 14.30 3.93
CA GLU A 134 8.90 14.58 2.50
C GLU A 134 9.94 13.60 1.94
N PRO A 135 9.56 12.79 0.92
CA PRO A 135 10.46 11.78 0.42
C PRO A 135 11.67 12.49 -0.20
N ALA A 136 12.87 12.08 0.20
CA ALA A 136 14.12 12.63 -0.32
C ALA A 136 14.18 12.60 -1.87
N SER A 137 13.39 11.71 -2.47
CA SER A 137 13.20 11.56 -3.91
C SER A 137 12.67 12.79 -4.64
N GLU A 138 11.87 13.67 -4.03
CA GLU A 138 11.29 14.78 -4.78
C GLU A 138 12.34 15.83 -5.13
N SER A 139 13.28 16.08 -4.22
CA SER A 139 14.44 16.94 -4.46
C SER A 139 15.35 16.37 -5.56
N ALA A 140 15.58 15.06 -5.56
CA ALA A 140 16.39 14.38 -6.57
C ALA A 140 15.70 14.35 -7.95
N LEU A 141 14.37 14.19 -7.99
CA LEU A 141 13.59 14.25 -9.21
C LEU A 141 13.72 15.61 -9.89
N ARG A 142 13.73 16.71 -9.11
CA ARG A 142 13.91 18.09 -9.60
C ARG A 142 15.29 18.35 -10.21
N THR A 143 16.29 17.51 -9.90
CA THR A 143 17.63 17.59 -10.49
C THR A 143 17.68 16.91 -11.86
N ILE A 144 16.87 15.87 -12.08
CA ILE A 144 16.87 15.06 -13.31
C ILE A 144 15.81 15.56 -14.31
N VAL A 145 14.65 15.93 -13.79
CA VAL A 145 13.54 16.49 -14.56
C VAL A 145 13.43 17.96 -14.20
N SER A 146 13.38 18.82 -15.21
CA SER A 146 13.30 20.26 -14.96
C SER A 146 12.11 20.60 -14.05
N PRO A 147 12.23 21.55 -13.10
CA PRO A 147 11.11 21.94 -12.25
C PRO A 147 9.86 22.35 -13.04
N ALA A 148 10.06 22.93 -14.23
CA ALA A 148 8.99 23.30 -15.15
C ALA A 148 8.24 22.08 -15.71
N ASP A 149 8.95 20.98 -15.99
CA ASP A 149 8.37 19.73 -16.47
C ASP A 149 7.61 18.99 -15.38
N ILE A 150 8.12 18.95 -14.15
CA ILE A 150 7.39 18.38 -13.00
C ILE A 150 6.10 19.17 -12.76
N LYS A 151 6.18 20.50 -12.70
CA LYS A 151 5.01 21.38 -12.56
C LYS A 151 4.05 21.28 -13.74
N TYR A 152 4.53 20.95 -14.93
CA TYR A 152 3.67 20.67 -16.08
C TYR A 152 2.95 19.33 -15.90
N TYR A 153 3.68 18.28 -15.56
CA TYR A 153 3.14 16.94 -15.34
C TYR A 153 2.07 16.92 -14.25
N ASP A 154 2.39 17.42 -13.05
CA ASP A 154 1.45 17.44 -11.92
C ASP A 154 0.21 18.28 -12.24
N ARG A 155 0.38 19.40 -12.97
CA ARG A 155 -0.73 20.25 -13.40
C ARG A 155 -1.65 19.54 -14.37
N ILE A 156 -1.11 18.88 -15.40
CA ILE A 156 -1.92 18.15 -16.38
C ILE A 156 -2.68 17.01 -15.71
N THR A 157 -2.03 16.25 -14.83
CA THR A 157 -2.68 15.16 -14.08
C THR A 157 -3.80 15.69 -13.19
N ARG A 158 -3.54 16.76 -12.42
CA ARG A 158 -4.54 17.38 -11.53
C ARG A 158 -5.69 18.04 -12.31
N GLN A 159 -5.38 18.75 -13.40
CA GLN A 159 -6.39 19.36 -14.27
C GLN A 159 -7.24 18.32 -14.98
N GLY A 160 -6.67 17.15 -15.32
CA GLY A 160 -7.42 16.03 -15.84
C GLY A 160 -8.50 15.55 -14.87
N CYS A 161 -8.13 15.26 -13.61
CA CYS A 161 -9.09 14.90 -12.57
C CYS A 161 -10.13 16.00 -12.31
N LEU A 162 -9.66 17.25 -12.17
CA LEU A 162 -10.56 18.38 -11.92
C LEU A 162 -11.54 18.60 -13.07
N GLY A 163 -11.08 18.48 -14.32
CA GLY A 163 -11.91 18.57 -15.51
C GLY A 163 -12.98 17.48 -15.53
N GLY A 164 -12.62 16.24 -15.18
CA GLY A 164 -13.57 15.13 -15.05
C GLY A 164 -14.66 15.43 -14.03
N VAL A 165 -14.29 15.87 -12.82
CA VAL A 165 -15.25 16.27 -11.78
C VAL A 165 -16.12 17.45 -12.25
N LEU A 166 -15.55 18.42 -12.96
CA LEU A 166 -16.27 19.57 -13.47
C LEU A 166 -17.37 19.17 -14.47
N THR A 167 -17.21 18.06 -15.22
CA THR A 167 -18.26 17.58 -16.12
C THR A 167 -19.54 17.18 -15.38
N LEU A 168 -19.46 16.82 -14.09
CA LEU A 168 -20.65 16.52 -13.28
C LEU A 168 -21.53 17.76 -13.05
N LEU A 169 -20.97 18.97 -13.15
CA LEU A 169 -21.74 20.21 -13.09
C LEU A 169 -22.63 20.44 -14.33
N LEU A 170 -22.48 19.64 -15.40
CA LEU A 170 -23.46 19.66 -16.49
C LEU A 170 -24.84 19.20 -16.01
N PHE A 171 -24.92 18.30 -15.04
CA PHE A 171 -26.21 17.77 -14.59
C PHE A 171 -27.19 18.85 -14.14
N PRO A 172 -26.88 19.71 -13.15
CA PRO A 172 -27.83 20.74 -12.72
C PRO A 172 -28.18 21.72 -13.85
N LEU A 173 -27.22 22.05 -14.72
CA LEU A 173 -27.45 22.94 -15.86
C LEU A 173 -28.43 22.33 -16.88
N LEU A 174 -28.22 21.06 -17.23
CA LEU A 174 -29.06 20.33 -18.19
C LEU A 174 -30.41 19.94 -17.58
N ALA A 175 -30.46 19.62 -16.28
CA ALA A 175 -31.70 19.25 -15.60
C ALA A 175 -32.70 20.42 -15.58
N PHE A 176 -32.18 21.64 -15.43
CA PHE A 176 -32.98 22.86 -15.55
C PHE A 176 -33.56 23.07 -16.95
N ALA A 177 -32.80 22.78 -18.00
CA ALA A 177 -33.20 23.06 -19.39
C ALA A 177 -34.02 21.93 -20.05
N PHE A 178 -33.71 20.67 -19.77
CA PHE A 178 -34.22 19.50 -20.51
C PHE A 178 -34.92 18.45 -19.63
N GLY A 179 -34.99 18.69 -18.32
CA GLY A 179 -35.50 17.73 -17.34
C GLY A 179 -34.45 16.70 -16.89
N TRP A 180 -34.69 16.11 -15.72
CA TRP A 180 -33.72 15.27 -15.03
C TRP A 180 -33.33 13.96 -15.76
N PRO A 181 -34.20 13.24 -16.51
CA PRO A 181 -33.79 11.98 -17.15
C PRO A 181 -32.78 12.20 -18.28
N ALA A 182 -33.05 13.17 -19.15
CA ALA A 182 -32.13 13.52 -20.24
C ALA A 182 -30.80 14.07 -19.70
N ALA A 183 -30.86 14.93 -18.69
CA ALA A 183 -29.68 15.48 -18.03
C ALA A 183 -28.77 14.40 -17.42
N LEU A 184 -29.36 13.39 -16.77
CA LEU A 184 -28.62 12.27 -16.19
C LEU A 184 -27.87 11.49 -17.26
N VAL A 185 -28.56 11.11 -18.35
CA VAL A 185 -27.95 10.34 -19.45
C VAL A 185 -26.83 11.12 -20.12
N ILE A 186 -27.06 12.40 -20.46
CA ILE A 186 -26.04 13.23 -21.13
C ILE A 186 -24.83 13.43 -20.23
N THR A 187 -25.03 13.71 -18.93
CA THR A 187 -23.93 13.91 -17.99
C THR A 187 -23.13 12.63 -17.79
N ALA A 188 -23.79 11.48 -17.63
CA ALA A 188 -23.13 10.19 -17.49
C ALA A 188 -22.29 9.85 -18.73
N VAL A 189 -22.85 10.00 -19.94
CA VAL A 189 -22.11 9.77 -21.19
C VAL A 189 -20.92 10.72 -21.31
N THR A 190 -21.10 12.01 -20.99
CA THR A 190 -20.02 13.01 -21.05
C THR A 190 -18.90 12.67 -20.08
N PHE A 191 -19.23 12.33 -18.84
CA PHE A 191 -18.27 11.95 -17.80
C PHE A 191 -17.48 10.70 -18.21
N LEU A 192 -18.16 9.65 -18.70
CA LEU A 192 -17.53 8.42 -19.14
C LEU A 192 -16.65 8.63 -20.40
N ALA A 193 -17.06 9.51 -21.32
CA ALA A 193 -16.29 9.82 -22.52
C ALA A 193 -15.10 10.77 -22.25
N PHE A 194 -15.13 11.56 -21.19
CA PHE A 194 -14.10 12.55 -20.88
C PHE A 194 -12.71 11.93 -20.69
N PHE A 195 -12.60 10.90 -19.84
CA PHE A 195 -11.32 10.26 -19.54
C PHE A 195 -10.64 9.59 -20.74
N PRO A 196 -11.33 8.77 -21.57
CA PRO A 196 -10.70 8.19 -22.75
C PRO A 196 -10.29 9.23 -23.79
N LEU A 197 -11.07 10.31 -23.96
CA LEU A 197 -10.70 11.42 -24.85
C LEU A 197 -9.47 12.17 -24.34
N LEU A 198 -9.42 12.46 -23.04
CA LEU A 198 -8.26 13.08 -22.39
C LEU A 198 -7.03 12.18 -22.53
N ALA A 199 -7.16 10.89 -22.21
CA ALA A 199 -6.08 9.91 -22.33
C ALA A 199 -5.57 9.81 -23.77
N ALA A 200 -6.46 9.79 -24.77
CA ALA A 200 -6.07 9.81 -26.19
C ALA A 200 -5.32 11.10 -26.57
N GLY A 201 -5.76 12.25 -26.05
CA GLY A 201 -5.06 13.53 -26.21
C GLY A 201 -3.65 13.52 -25.59
N LEU A 202 -3.53 13.00 -24.37
CA LEU A 202 -2.26 12.87 -23.66
C LEU A 202 -1.31 11.85 -24.30
N LYS A 203 -1.83 10.79 -24.92
CA LYS A 203 -1.06 9.83 -25.73
C LYS A 203 -0.36 10.49 -26.92
N ARG A 204 -0.97 11.52 -27.51
CA ARG A 204 -0.37 12.27 -28.63
C ARG A 204 0.68 13.28 -28.17
N ASN A 205 0.69 13.65 -26.90
CA ASN A 205 1.61 14.65 -26.38
C ASN A 205 2.95 14.01 -25.98
N ALA A 206 3.95 14.12 -26.87
CA ALA A 206 5.28 13.53 -26.67
C ALA A 206 5.96 13.99 -25.38
N ARG A 207 5.73 15.25 -24.94
CA ARG A 207 6.26 15.76 -23.67
C ARG A 207 5.63 15.03 -22.49
N TYR A 208 4.32 14.88 -22.48
CA TYR A 208 3.63 14.13 -21.43
C TYR A 208 4.07 12.66 -21.43
N GLN A 209 4.14 11.99 -22.58
CA GLN A 209 4.59 10.59 -22.66
C GLN A 209 5.99 10.38 -22.10
N ARG A 210 6.93 11.27 -22.44
CA ARG A 210 8.29 11.23 -21.88
C ARG A 210 8.28 11.36 -20.36
N LEU A 211 7.54 12.32 -19.82
CA LEU A 211 7.45 12.54 -18.37
C LEU A 211 6.73 11.40 -17.66
N HIS A 212 5.67 10.87 -18.27
CA HIS A 212 4.92 9.73 -17.75
C HIS A 212 5.73 8.44 -17.74
N ALA A 213 6.73 8.29 -18.62
CA ALA A 213 7.66 7.17 -18.59
C ALA A 213 8.75 7.33 -17.50
N ILE A 214 9.20 8.56 -17.23
CA ILE A 214 10.32 8.82 -16.31
C ILE A 214 9.86 9.00 -14.86
N VAL A 215 8.83 9.83 -14.64
CA VAL A 215 8.44 10.30 -13.30
C VAL A 215 7.96 9.14 -12.40
N PRO A 216 7.06 8.23 -12.83
CA PRO A 216 6.63 7.11 -12.00
C PRO A 216 7.79 6.17 -11.66
N VAL A 217 8.61 5.79 -12.65
CA VAL A 217 9.78 4.92 -12.44
C VAL A 217 10.77 5.56 -11.46
N PHE A 218 11.07 6.84 -11.63
CA PHE A 218 11.97 7.55 -10.74
C PHE A 218 11.40 7.62 -9.32
N ARG A 219 10.12 8.00 -9.19
CA ARG A 219 9.42 8.05 -7.90
C ARG A 219 9.46 6.67 -7.23
N LEU A 220 9.21 5.59 -7.96
CA LEU A 220 9.30 4.23 -7.43
C LEU A 220 10.73 3.91 -6.94
N GLN A 221 11.74 4.16 -7.76
CA GLN A 221 13.13 3.83 -7.44
C GLN A 221 13.72 4.63 -6.27
N HIS A 222 13.22 5.85 -6.03
CA HIS A 222 13.81 6.76 -5.04
C HIS A 222 12.89 7.04 -3.85
N ALA A 223 11.60 6.74 -3.94
CA ALA A 223 10.70 6.87 -2.80
C ALA A 223 11.18 6.01 -1.64
N ASP A 224 10.91 6.50 -0.43
CA ASP A 224 11.01 5.66 0.73
C ASP A 224 9.97 4.53 0.61
N PRO A 225 10.37 3.27 0.85
CA PRO A 225 9.42 2.18 0.73
C PRO A 225 8.37 2.28 1.84
N LEU A 226 7.14 1.92 1.53
CA LEU A 226 6.06 1.80 2.50
C LEU A 226 6.36 0.70 3.52
N PHE A 227 6.82 -0.43 3.00
CA PHE A 227 7.16 -1.61 3.76
C PHE A 227 8.54 -2.13 3.39
N VAL A 228 9.22 -2.69 4.39
CA VAL A 228 10.44 -3.47 4.23
C VAL A 228 10.13 -4.89 4.67
N ILE A 229 10.30 -5.84 3.75
CA ILE A 229 10.11 -7.26 3.98
C ILE A 229 11.49 -7.92 3.99
N GLU A 230 11.80 -8.64 5.06
CA GLU A 230 13.02 -9.45 5.18
C GLU A 230 12.63 -10.92 5.18
N LEU A 231 13.21 -11.70 4.27
CA LEU A 231 13.00 -13.13 4.11
C LEU A 231 14.28 -13.88 4.47
N HIS A 232 14.16 -14.83 5.39
CA HIS A 232 15.25 -15.75 5.74
C HIS A 232 14.77 -17.19 5.67
N ARG A 233 15.43 -18.00 4.84
CA ARG A 233 15.09 -19.39 4.60
C ARG A 233 15.21 -20.17 5.90
N VAL A 234 14.29 -21.12 6.07
CA VAL A 234 14.28 -22.04 7.20
C VAL A 234 14.21 -23.46 6.70
N GLU A 235 14.95 -24.34 7.38
CA GLU A 235 14.94 -25.78 7.10
C GLU A 235 13.79 -26.49 7.83
N SER A 236 13.28 -25.89 8.90
CA SER A 236 12.22 -26.46 9.73
C SER A 236 11.15 -25.41 10.02
N ARG A 237 9.88 -25.82 9.85
CA ARG A 237 8.71 -25.03 10.24
C ARG A 237 8.40 -25.11 11.73
N ALA A 238 9.16 -25.87 12.52
CA ALA A 238 8.83 -26.13 13.91
C ALA A 238 8.74 -24.82 14.72
N GLY A 239 7.57 -24.56 15.31
CA GLY A 239 7.32 -23.36 16.11
C GLY A 239 7.06 -22.08 15.31
N LEU A 240 7.00 -22.15 13.98
CA LEU A 240 6.64 -21.02 13.11
C LEU A 240 5.21 -21.17 12.63
N THR A 241 4.47 -20.07 12.65
CA THR A 241 3.11 -19.97 12.12
C THR A 241 3.04 -18.87 11.07
N GLY A 242 2.17 -19.03 10.07
CA GLY A 242 1.81 -17.95 9.19
C GLY A 242 0.95 -16.91 9.92
N GLY A 243 0.52 -15.85 9.24
CA GLY A 243 -0.43 -14.91 9.79
C GLY A 243 -0.54 -13.58 9.05
N SER A 244 -1.29 -12.68 9.68
CA SER A 244 -1.59 -11.34 9.22
C SER A 244 -1.14 -10.30 10.25
N VAL A 245 -0.90 -9.06 9.81
CA VAL A 245 -0.58 -7.93 10.69
C VAL A 245 -1.37 -6.69 10.30
N SER A 246 -1.57 -5.78 11.24
CA SER A 246 -2.11 -4.45 10.95
C SER A 246 -1.01 -3.41 10.98
N SER A 247 -0.92 -2.58 9.93
CA SER A 247 0.05 -1.47 9.89
C SER A 247 -0.47 -0.22 10.60
N GLN A 248 -1.75 -0.19 10.99
CA GLN A 248 -2.25 0.90 11.81
C GLN A 248 -1.62 0.78 13.20
N LYS A 249 -0.96 1.85 13.66
CA LYS A 249 -0.67 2.02 15.08
C LYS A 249 -2.01 1.92 15.80
N THR A 250 -2.27 0.81 16.47
CA THR A 250 -3.36 0.75 17.44
C THR A 250 -3.15 1.97 18.34
N PRO A 251 -4.09 2.93 18.41
CA PRO A 251 -3.90 4.10 19.23
C PRO A 251 -3.63 3.59 20.63
N THR A 252 -2.37 3.67 21.04
CA THR A 252 -1.92 3.16 22.31
C THR A 252 -2.78 3.88 23.32
N SER A 253 -3.49 3.12 24.14
CA SER A 253 -4.46 3.60 25.11
C SER A 253 -3.75 4.39 26.22
N GLU A 254 -3.20 5.55 25.86
CA GLU A 254 -2.55 6.51 26.75
C GLU A 254 -3.58 7.25 27.64
N ARG A 255 -4.87 6.88 27.53
CA ARG A 255 -5.94 7.29 28.46
C ARG A 255 -6.01 6.49 29.76
N SER A 256 -5.28 5.38 29.92
CA SER A 256 -5.35 4.57 31.16
C SER A 256 -4.23 4.82 32.19
N ARG A 257 -3.25 5.70 31.94
CA ARG A 257 -2.16 6.00 32.89
C ARG A 257 -2.22 7.35 33.60
N ARG A 258 -3.28 8.15 33.41
CA ARG A 258 -3.60 9.27 34.32
C ARG A 258 -4.56 8.86 35.45
N ARG A 259 -4.24 7.80 36.19
CA ARG A 259 -4.69 7.70 37.58
C ARG A 259 -3.65 8.42 38.44
N LEU A 260 -3.91 9.70 38.68
CA LEU A 260 -3.27 10.46 39.75
C LEU A 260 -3.38 9.66 41.06
N PRO A 261 -2.29 9.40 41.79
CA PRO A 261 -2.41 8.90 43.14
C PRO A 261 -3.10 9.96 44.00
N ALA A 262 -4.18 9.55 44.67
CA ALA A 262 -4.87 10.35 45.65
C ALA A 262 -3.86 10.92 46.66
N ARG A 263 -3.74 12.25 46.71
CA ARG A 263 -3.01 12.96 47.76
C ARG A 263 -3.61 12.58 49.12
N ARG A 264 -2.91 11.68 49.82
CA ARG A 264 -3.09 11.37 51.23
C ARG A 264 -2.80 12.67 52.01
N ARG A 265 -3.84 13.34 52.52
CA ARG A 265 -3.69 14.43 53.47
C ARG A 265 -3.09 13.85 54.76
N LEU A 266 -1.91 14.31 55.13
CA LEU A 266 -1.32 14.04 56.45
C LEU A 266 -2.07 14.88 57.51
N PRO A 267 -2.29 14.35 58.71
CA PRO A 267 -2.79 15.13 59.84
C PRO A 267 -1.66 16.04 60.38
N HIS A 268 -1.92 17.34 60.45
CA HIS A 268 -1.09 18.25 61.23
C HIS A 268 -1.30 17.95 62.72
N SER A 269 -0.32 17.27 63.33
CA SER A 269 -0.10 17.25 64.77
C SER A 269 0.72 18.47 65.17
N ALA A 270 0.34 19.05 66.31
CA ALA A 270 0.84 20.25 66.95
C ALA A 270 2.26 20.12 67.56
N ALA A 271 2.83 21.29 67.92
CA ALA A 271 3.85 21.63 68.93
C ALA A 271 4.98 22.47 68.31
N ALA A 272 5.58 23.50 68.93
CA ALA A 272 5.36 24.25 70.16
C ALA A 272 6.34 25.46 70.14
N SER A 273 6.16 26.38 71.08
CA SER A 273 7.18 27.26 71.68
C SER A 273 7.53 28.61 71.00
N ALA A 274 6.94 29.68 71.53
CA ALA A 274 7.63 30.64 72.42
C ALA A 274 6.58 31.43 73.23
#